data_AF-A0A2E9NA62-F1
#
_entry.id   AF-A0A2E9NA62-F1
#
_cell.length_a   1.000
_cell.length_b   1.000
_cell.length_c   1.000
_cell.angle_alpha   90.00
_cell.angle_beta   90.00
_cell.angle_gamma   90.00
#
_symmetry.space_group_name_H-M   'P 1'
#
loop_
_entity.id
_entity.type
_entity.pdbx_description
1 polymer ?
#
loop_
_entity_poly.entity_id
_entity_poly.type
_entity_poly.pdbx_seq_one_letter_code
_entity_poly.pdbx_strand_id
1 'polypeptide(L)'
;MTELVVESIAPERVEVGDGISIPTAWDVIVTGEPGVPGAIRLHGEYDDALRRAVAATVRVDRVGEGDEVTAQVLREARVQWLVAASAFRIVTVAREGGEFQPLSSYLADVRAHSDRTPTEARDQAIVLYRIASTINLAPLKFVSDYLNVSVSTATRMMARARQQGLAADLITRETYNRMQQDEQRRMTGPHRVPGSSPSRSSGPSMGM
;
A
#
# COMPACT_ATOMS: atom_id res chain seq x y z
N MET A 1 12.44 -17.34 -16.59
CA MET A 1 12.69 -16.03 -15.93
C MET A 1 11.36 -15.30 -15.97
N THR A 2 10.86 -14.79 -14.84
CA THR A 2 9.61 -14.03 -14.84
C THR A 2 9.80 -12.73 -15.60
N GLU A 3 8.97 -12.50 -16.61
CA GLU A 3 8.93 -11.27 -17.38
C GLU A 3 7.63 -10.52 -17.07
N LEU A 4 7.75 -9.22 -16.79
CA LEU A 4 6.62 -8.34 -16.57
C LEU A 4 6.66 -7.25 -17.63
N VAL A 5 5.53 -7.00 -18.29
CA VAL A 5 5.38 -5.97 -19.32
C VAL A 5 4.21 -5.08 -18.92
N VAL A 6 4.43 -3.76 -18.93
CA VAL A 6 3.35 -2.79 -18.74
C VAL A 6 2.69 -2.58 -20.10
N GLU A 7 1.43 -2.98 -20.22
CA GLU A 7 0.66 -2.84 -21.47
C GLU A 7 0.10 -1.42 -21.61
N SER A 8 -0.42 -0.87 -20.50
CA SER A 8 -1.10 0.42 -20.50
C SER A 8 -0.92 1.12 -19.14
N ILE A 9 -0.98 2.46 -19.17
CA ILE A 9 -0.96 3.30 -17.96
C ILE A 9 -2.02 4.39 -18.15
N ALA A 10 -2.88 4.57 -17.16
CA ALA A 10 -3.85 5.67 -17.16
C ALA A 10 -3.12 7.03 -17.16
N PRO A 11 -3.62 8.03 -17.90
CA PRO A 11 -2.97 9.35 -17.96
C PRO A 11 -3.10 10.13 -16.65
N GLU A 12 -4.15 9.87 -15.88
CA GLU A 12 -4.38 10.50 -14.58
C GLU A 12 -3.44 9.92 -13.53
N ARG A 13 -2.89 10.81 -12.69
CA ARG A 13 -1.97 10.46 -11.62
C ARG A 13 -2.39 11.11 -10.31
N VAL A 14 -2.15 10.41 -9.22
CA VAL A 14 -2.37 10.88 -7.85
C VAL A 14 -1.04 11.21 -7.21
N GLU A 15 -0.96 12.37 -6.57
CA GLU A 15 0.15 12.71 -5.67
C GLU A 15 -0.15 12.17 -4.27
N VAL A 16 0.68 11.25 -3.80
CA VAL A 16 0.46 10.55 -2.52
C VAL A 16 1.20 11.21 -1.35
N GLY A 17 1.90 12.31 -1.62
CA GLY A 17 2.75 13.05 -0.69
C GLY A 17 4.25 12.80 -0.93
N ASP A 18 5.09 13.66 -0.33
CA ASP A 18 6.55 13.57 -0.38
C ASP A 18 7.15 13.47 -1.80
N GLY A 19 6.51 14.14 -2.76
CA GLY A 19 6.92 14.15 -4.17
C GLY A 19 6.63 12.86 -4.93
N ILE A 20 5.87 11.92 -4.37
CA ILE A 20 5.58 10.64 -5.01
C ILE A 20 4.28 10.75 -5.82
N SER A 21 4.33 10.27 -7.07
CA SER A 21 3.19 10.23 -7.97
C SER A 21 3.01 8.83 -8.54
N ILE A 22 1.76 8.36 -8.60
CA ILE A 22 1.37 7.05 -9.16
C ILE A 22 0.17 7.22 -10.10
N PRO A 23 0.09 6.48 -11.22
CA PRO A 23 -1.13 6.44 -12.04
C PRO A 23 -2.34 5.95 -11.25
N THR A 24 -3.54 6.39 -11.62
CA THR A 24 -4.80 5.88 -11.04
C THR A 24 -5.02 4.40 -11.38
N ALA A 25 -4.65 3.97 -12.59
CA ALA A 25 -4.75 2.59 -13.05
C ALA A 25 -3.66 2.21 -14.05
N TRP A 26 -3.38 0.90 -14.19
CA TRP A 26 -2.43 0.35 -15.16
C TRP A 26 -2.72 -1.13 -15.45
N ASP A 27 -2.30 -1.59 -16.63
CA ASP A 27 -2.40 -3.00 -17.03
C ASP A 27 -1.02 -3.61 -17.22
N VAL A 28 -0.85 -4.84 -16.74
CA VAL A 28 0.38 -5.62 -16.98
C VAL A 28 0.09 -7.05 -17.40
N ILE A 29 0.99 -7.57 -18.23
CA ILE A 29 1.13 -9.00 -18.51
C ILE A 29 2.38 -9.51 -17.80
N VAL A 30 2.25 -10.67 -17.16
CA VAL A 30 3.37 -11.41 -16.59
C VAL A 30 3.43 -12.81 -17.17
N THR A 31 4.60 -13.20 -17.66
CA THR A 31 4.89 -14.53 -18.23
C THR A 31 6.07 -15.18 -17.52
N GLY A 32 6.18 -16.51 -17.62
CA GLY A 32 7.28 -17.26 -17.01
C GLY A 32 7.28 -17.26 -15.48
N GLU A 33 6.12 -16.98 -14.87
CA GLU A 33 5.94 -17.01 -13.43
C GLU A 33 5.99 -18.46 -12.91
N PRO A 34 6.79 -18.78 -11.88
CA PRO A 34 6.88 -20.14 -11.36
C PRO A 34 5.52 -20.67 -10.91
N GLY A 35 5.16 -21.87 -11.37
CA GLY A 35 3.87 -22.49 -11.02
C GLY A 35 2.68 -22.08 -11.91
N VAL A 36 2.91 -21.16 -12.86
CA VAL A 36 1.87 -20.70 -13.77
C VAL A 36 2.28 -21.03 -15.21
N PRO A 37 1.64 -22.02 -15.86
CA PRO A 37 1.98 -22.40 -17.24
C PRO A 37 1.59 -21.34 -18.28
N GLY A 38 0.69 -20.41 -17.91
CA GLY A 38 0.15 -19.38 -18.79
C GLY A 38 0.66 -17.95 -18.53
N ALA A 39 -0.13 -16.98 -18.97
CA ALA A 39 0.12 -15.55 -18.75
C ALA A 39 -0.81 -15.01 -17.66
N ILE A 40 -0.28 -14.20 -16.75
CA ILE A 40 -1.06 -13.50 -15.74
C ILE A 40 -1.32 -12.08 -16.24
N ARG A 41 -2.58 -11.70 -16.35
CA ARG A 41 -3.02 -10.32 -16.57
C ARG A 41 -3.43 -9.71 -15.24
N LEU A 42 -2.90 -8.54 -14.93
CA LEU A 42 -3.24 -7.77 -13.74
C LEU A 42 -3.69 -6.38 -14.17
N HIS A 43 -4.91 -6.02 -13.75
CA HIS A 43 -5.35 -4.63 -13.68
C HIS A 43 -5.02 -4.10 -12.29
N GLY A 44 -4.08 -3.17 -12.22
CA GLY A 44 -3.66 -2.51 -10.99
C GLY A 44 -4.28 -1.12 -10.87
N GLU A 45 -4.62 -0.72 -9.65
CA GLU A 45 -5.19 0.60 -9.35
C GLU A 45 -4.54 1.18 -8.08
N TYR A 46 -4.50 2.51 -7.96
CA TYR A 46 -4.27 3.16 -6.68
C TYR A 46 -5.61 3.34 -5.96
N ASP A 47 -5.78 2.65 -4.84
CA ASP A 47 -6.97 2.75 -4.00
C ASP A 47 -6.77 3.86 -2.96
N ASP A 48 -7.54 4.95 -3.07
CA ASP A 48 -7.47 6.11 -2.17
C ASP A 48 -7.87 5.78 -0.73
N ALA A 49 -8.80 4.86 -0.53
CA ALA A 49 -9.23 4.47 0.80
C ALA A 49 -8.07 3.73 1.50
N LEU A 50 -7.51 2.73 0.84
CA LEU A 50 -6.38 1.94 1.33
C LEU A 50 -5.03 2.65 1.23
N ARG A 51 -4.98 3.77 0.50
CA ARG A 51 -3.80 4.59 0.18
C ARG A 51 -2.64 3.78 -0.41
N ARG A 52 -2.93 2.84 -1.30
CA ARG A 52 -1.93 1.95 -1.89
C ARG A 52 -2.36 1.34 -3.22
N ALA A 53 -1.38 0.86 -3.96
CA ALA A 53 -1.54 0.00 -5.12
C ALA A 53 -2.23 -1.32 -4.72
N VAL A 54 -3.26 -1.68 -5.47
CA VAL A 54 -4.02 -2.92 -5.34
C VAL A 54 -4.18 -3.59 -6.70
N ALA A 55 -4.46 -4.89 -6.69
CA ALA A 55 -4.98 -5.58 -7.85
C ALA A 55 -6.51 -5.41 -7.86
N ALA A 56 -7.04 -4.71 -8.84
CA ALA A 56 -8.48 -4.63 -9.07
C ALA A 56 -9.00 -5.90 -9.76
N THR A 57 -8.23 -6.42 -10.72
CA THR A 57 -8.48 -7.74 -11.30
C THR A 57 -7.19 -8.52 -11.51
N VAL A 58 -7.28 -9.86 -11.37
CA VAL A 58 -6.22 -10.80 -11.73
C VAL A 58 -6.85 -11.90 -12.57
N ARG A 59 -6.25 -12.18 -13.71
CA ARG A 59 -6.67 -13.23 -14.63
C ARG A 59 -5.48 -14.06 -15.05
N VAL A 60 -5.68 -15.37 -15.18
CA VAL A 60 -4.68 -16.27 -15.76
C VAL A 60 -5.22 -16.80 -17.08
N ASP A 61 -4.48 -16.55 -18.14
CA ASP A 61 -4.76 -17.00 -19.49
C ASP A 61 -3.91 -18.22 -19.83
N ARG A 62 -4.54 -19.26 -20.39
CA ARG A 62 -3.80 -20.33 -21.07
C ARG A 62 -3.09 -19.75 -22.29
N VAL A 63 -1.89 -20.22 -22.57
CA VAL A 63 -1.09 -19.73 -23.72
C VAL A 63 -0.99 -20.80 -24.80
N GLY A 64 -0.92 -22.08 -24.42
CA GLY A 64 -0.79 -23.22 -25.32
C GLY A 64 -1.99 -24.17 -25.35
N GLU A 65 -1.95 -25.08 -26.32
CA GLU A 65 -2.76 -26.28 -26.31
C GLU A 65 -2.31 -27.23 -25.20
N GLY A 66 -3.25 -27.82 -24.46
CA GLY A 66 -2.93 -28.68 -23.30
C GLY A 66 -2.70 -27.94 -21.99
N ASP A 67 -2.54 -26.62 -22.00
CA ASP A 67 -2.50 -25.81 -20.78
C ASP A 67 -3.87 -25.77 -20.10
N GLU A 68 -3.88 -26.01 -18.79
CA GLU A 68 -5.07 -25.92 -17.96
C GLU A 68 -4.88 -24.87 -16.85
N VAL A 69 -5.86 -23.98 -16.71
CA VAL A 69 -5.94 -23.07 -15.57
C VAL A 69 -6.73 -23.75 -14.47
N THR A 70 -6.01 -24.24 -13.46
CA THR A 70 -6.62 -24.92 -12.30
C THR A 70 -6.67 -24.00 -11.07
N ALA A 71 -7.42 -24.41 -10.06
CA ALA A 71 -7.40 -23.74 -8.76
C ALA A 71 -6.00 -23.77 -8.09
N GLN A 72 -5.13 -24.72 -8.45
CA GLN A 72 -3.75 -24.73 -7.99
C GLN A 72 -2.95 -23.59 -8.64
N VAL A 73 -3.04 -23.44 -9.97
CA VAL A 73 -2.38 -22.35 -10.70
C VAL A 73 -2.76 -20.98 -10.14
N LEU A 74 -4.05 -20.77 -9.84
CA LEU A 74 -4.53 -19.52 -9.24
C LEU A 74 -3.95 -19.25 -7.85
N ARG A 75 -3.67 -20.30 -7.05
CA ARG A 75 -3.06 -20.15 -5.71
C ARG A 75 -1.56 -19.86 -5.78
N GLU A 76 -0.89 -20.31 -6.83
CA GLU A 76 0.55 -20.10 -7.02
C GLU A 76 0.86 -18.70 -7.58
N ALA A 77 -0.11 -18.04 -8.22
CA ALA A 77 0.02 -16.66 -8.67
C ALA A 77 0.32 -15.70 -7.50
N ARG A 78 1.54 -15.14 -7.47
CA ARG A 78 2.01 -14.24 -6.40
C ARG A 78 1.46 -12.82 -6.58
N VAL A 79 0.15 -12.64 -6.43
CA VAL A 79 -0.56 -11.36 -6.67
C VAL A 79 0.10 -10.17 -5.95
N GLN A 80 0.47 -10.33 -4.68
CA GLN A 80 1.14 -9.26 -3.93
C GLN A 80 2.45 -8.82 -4.58
N TRP A 81 3.26 -9.79 -5.05
CA TRP A 81 4.51 -9.49 -5.73
C TRP A 81 4.26 -8.80 -7.07
N LEU A 82 3.26 -9.24 -7.83
CA LEU A 82 2.87 -8.66 -9.13
C LEU A 82 2.44 -7.19 -8.98
N VAL A 83 1.61 -6.89 -7.98
CA VAL A 83 1.19 -5.52 -7.66
C VAL A 83 2.40 -4.66 -7.32
N ALA A 84 3.28 -5.11 -6.42
CA ALA A 84 4.45 -4.34 -6.02
C ALA A 84 5.44 -4.14 -7.17
N ALA A 85 5.71 -5.19 -7.95
CA ALA A 85 6.65 -5.15 -9.07
C ALA A 85 6.15 -4.28 -10.22
N SER A 86 4.85 -4.31 -10.53
CA SER A 86 4.24 -3.43 -11.54
C SER A 86 4.22 -1.98 -11.07
N ALA A 87 3.76 -1.71 -9.85
CA ALA A 87 3.72 -0.38 -9.27
C ALA A 87 5.13 0.26 -9.19
N PHE A 88 6.15 -0.53 -8.85
CA PHE A 88 7.55 -0.07 -8.84
C PHE A 88 8.01 0.52 -10.19
N ARG A 89 7.51 0.01 -11.32
CA ARG A 89 7.91 0.46 -12.66
C ARG A 89 7.25 1.76 -13.11
N ILE A 90 6.10 2.11 -12.54
CA ILE A 90 5.26 3.22 -12.99
C ILE A 90 5.24 4.40 -12.02
N VAL A 91 5.65 4.18 -10.77
CA VAL A 91 5.80 5.23 -9.76
C VAL A 91 6.93 6.17 -10.16
N THR A 92 6.66 7.46 -10.01
CA THR A 92 7.63 8.53 -10.17
C THR A 92 7.81 9.28 -8.86
N VAL A 93 9.00 9.86 -8.68
CA VAL A 93 9.37 10.64 -7.50
C VAL A 93 9.95 11.96 -7.98
N ALA A 94 9.46 13.08 -7.43
CA ALA A 94 9.97 14.41 -7.72
C ALA A 94 11.35 14.60 -7.06
N ARG A 95 12.30 15.16 -7.81
CA ARG A 95 13.57 15.63 -7.27
C ARG A 95 13.41 17.04 -6.67
N GLU A 96 14.34 17.43 -5.81
CA GLU A 96 14.56 18.86 -5.49
C GLU A 96 14.68 19.65 -6.81
N GLY A 97 13.70 20.51 -7.08
CA GLY A 97 13.54 21.21 -8.37
C GLY A 97 12.28 20.87 -9.16
N GLY A 98 11.51 19.87 -8.74
CA GLY A 98 10.16 19.59 -9.24
C GLY A 98 10.06 18.66 -10.43
N GLU A 99 11.17 18.19 -11.00
CA GLU A 99 11.15 17.20 -12.08
C GLU A 99 10.89 15.79 -11.52
N PHE A 100 9.92 15.09 -12.11
CA PHE A 100 9.62 13.70 -11.79
C PHE A 100 10.60 12.75 -12.49
N GLN A 101 11.18 11.83 -11.72
CA GLN A 101 12.01 10.75 -12.23
C GLN A 101 11.40 9.38 -11.93
N PRO A 102 11.75 8.33 -12.71
CA PRO A 102 11.40 6.95 -12.37
C PRO A 102 11.90 6.57 -10.98
N LEU A 103 11.11 5.76 -10.27
CA LEU A 103 11.47 5.27 -8.93
C LEU A 103 12.85 4.58 -8.92
N SER A 104 13.19 3.82 -9.96
CA SER A 104 14.50 3.17 -10.07
C SER A 104 15.68 4.15 -10.03
N SER A 105 15.55 5.29 -10.70
CA SER A 105 16.57 6.35 -10.72
C SER A 105 16.72 6.99 -9.35
N TYR A 106 15.59 7.37 -8.73
CA TYR A 106 15.58 7.91 -7.37
C TYR A 106 16.27 6.96 -6.37
N LEU A 107 15.98 5.66 -6.46
CA LEU A 107 16.55 4.67 -5.56
C LEU A 107 18.05 4.41 -5.80
N ALA A 108 18.53 4.57 -7.04
CA ALA A 108 19.94 4.53 -7.36
C ALA A 108 20.68 5.72 -6.72
N ASP A 109 20.11 6.92 -6.84
CA ASP A 109 20.65 8.14 -6.21
C ASP A 109 20.71 7.99 -4.69
N VAL A 110 19.62 7.52 -4.07
CA VAL A 110 19.57 7.23 -2.64
C VAL A 110 20.71 6.29 -2.28
N ARG A 111 20.91 5.16 -2.97
CA ARG A 111 21.98 4.22 -2.65
C ARG A 111 23.38 4.80 -2.82
N ALA A 112 23.60 5.62 -3.84
CA ALA A 112 24.89 6.25 -4.12
C ALA A 112 25.29 7.27 -3.05
N HIS A 113 24.30 7.88 -2.36
CA HIS A 113 24.54 8.93 -1.40
C HIS A 113 24.79 8.37 0.02
N SER A 114 25.98 7.86 0.31
CA SER A 114 26.29 7.22 1.62
C SER A 114 26.42 8.19 2.79
N ASP A 115 26.90 9.40 2.55
CA ASP A 115 27.38 10.32 3.60
C ASP A 115 26.29 11.30 4.04
N ARG A 116 25.17 10.73 4.51
CA ARG A 116 23.98 11.49 4.91
C ARG A 116 24.13 12.07 6.32
N THR A 117 23.68 13.30 6.49
CA THR A 117 23.37 13.84 7.81
C THR A 117 22.17 13.10 8.43
N PRO A 118 22.01 13.13 9.76
CA PRO A 118 20.85 12.54 10.42
C PRO A 118 19.49 13.09 9.94
N THR A 119 19.46 14.37 9.55
CA THR A 119 18.25 15.03 9.03
C THR A 119 17.91 14.50 7.64
N GLU A 120 18.88 14.44 6.72
CA GLU A 120 18.69 13.89 5.37
C GLU A 120 18.28 12.41 5.44
N ALA A 121 18.92 11.62 6.32
CA ALA A 121 18.55 10.22 6.51
C ALA A 121 17.10 10.07 7.00
N ARG A 122 16.63 10.95 7.90
CA ARG A 122 15.24 10.96 8.36
C ARG A 122 14.28 11.31 7.22
N ASP A 123 14.57 12.37 6.48
CA ASP A 123 13.67 12.87 5.43
C ASP A 123 13.58 11.83 4.29
N GLN A 124 14.70 11.21 3.92
CA GLN A 124 14.70 10.07 2.99
C GLN A 124 13.97 8.85 3.55
N ALA A 125 14.07 8.56 4.85
CA ALA A 125 13.32 7.45 5.45
C ALA A 125 11.81 7.65 5.33
N ILE A 126 11.32 8.89 5.45
CA ILE A 126 9.89 9.23 5.28
C ILE A 126 9.46 8.95 3.84
N VAL A 127 10.20 9.46 2.86
CA VAL A 127 9.93 9.23 1.42
C VAL A 127 9.92 7.73 1.10
N LEU A 128 10.97 7.00 1.50
CA LEU A 128 11.08 5.55 1.28
C LEU A 128 9.96 4.76 1.96
N TYR A 129 9.55 5.16 3.16
CA TYR A 129 8.43 4.54 3.87
C TYR A 129 7.12 4.75 3.11
N ARG A 130 6.88 5.97 2.62
CA ARG A 130 5.70 6.30 1.82
C ARG A 130 5.69 5.52 0.51
N ILE A 131 6.80 5.50 -0.23
CA ILE A 131 6.95 4.70 -1.46
C ILE A 131 6.53 3.26 -1.18
N ALA A 132 7.16 2.62 -0.19
CA ALA A 132 6.90 1.21 0.11
C ALA A 132 5.46 0.96 0.54
N SER A 133 4.86 1.88 1.30
CA SER A 133 3.44 1.80 1.68
C SER A 133 2.53 1.91 0.45
N THR A 134 2.82 2.85 -0.44
CA THR A 134 2.11 3.09 -1.69
C THR A 134 2.20 1.89 -2.63
N ILE A 135 3.36 1.23 -2.76
CA ILE A 135 3.52 0.07 -3.66
C ILE A 135 3.32 -1.28 -2.96
N ASN A 136 2.67 -1.29 -1.79
CA ASN A 136 2.30 -2.51 -1.04
C ASN A 136 3.49 -3.43 -0.67
N LEU A 137 4.64 -2.81 -0.38
CA LEU A 137 5.83 -3.47 0.19
C LEU A 137 5.89 -3.30 1.72
N ALA A 138 6.79 -4.03 2.36
CA ALA A 138 7.06 -3.90 3.79
C ALA A 138 7.86 -2.61 4.08
N PRO A 139 7.26 -1.55 4.65
CA PRO A 139 7.88 -0.23 4.61
C PRO A 139 9.17 -0.09 5.42
N LEU A 140 9.20 -0.66 6.63
CA LEU A 140 10.39 -0.60 7.49
C LEU A 140 11.56 -1.42 6.92
N LYS A 141 11.26 -2.54 6.26
CA LYS A 141 12.29 -3.35 5.58
C LYS A 141 12.85 -2.59 4.37
N PHE A 142 11.98 -1.93 3.60
CA PHE A 142 12.39 -1.12 2.47
C PHE A 142 13.31 0.05 2.90
N VAL A 143 12.93 0.79 3.94
CA VAL A 143 13.78 1.85 4.53
C VAL A 143 15.13 1.29 4.99
N SER A 144 15.10 0.17 5.72
CA SER A 144 16.30 -0.52 6.22
C SER A 144 17.26 -0.88 5.09
N ASP A 145 16.74 -1.42 3.98
CA ASP A 145 17.53 -1.87 2.85
C ASP A 145 18.17 -0.72 2.06
N TYR A 146 17.42 0.36 1.81
CA TYR A 146 17.90 1.47 0.98
C TYR A 146 18.75 2.48 1.76
N LEU A 147 18.57 2.60 3.08
CA LEU A 147 19.44 3.42 3.93
C LEU A 147 20.60 2.64 4.54
N ASN A 148 20.68 1.32 4.30
CA ASN A 148 21.70 0.44 4.87
C ASN A 148 21.78 0.52 6.42
N VAL A 149 20.61 0.51 7.07
CA VAL A 149 20.49 0.53 8.54
C VAL A 149 19.70 -0.68 9.02
N SER A 150 19.82 -1.05 10.29
CA SER A 150 18.98 -2.11 10.85
C SER A 150 17.49 -1.73 10.80
N VAL A 151 16.59 -2.72 10.69
CA VAL A 151 15.14 -2.51 10.81
C VAL A 151 14.79 -1.81 12.13
N SER A 152 15.49 -2.13 13.23
CA SER A 152 15.30 -1.46 14.52
C SER A 152 15.60 0.05 14.45
N THR A 153 16.63 0.43 13.68
CA THR A 153 17.01 1.83 13.44
C THR A 153 15.95 2.51 12.59
N ALA A 154 15.51 1.89 11.49
CA ALA A 154 14.43 2.42 10.65
C ALA A 154 13.14 2.64 11.46
N THR A 155 12.79 1.71 12.34
CA THR A 155 11.64 1.86 13.26
C THR A 155 11.78 3.07 14.17
N ARG A 156 12.95 3.26 14.80
CA ARG A 156 13.22 4.42 15.66
C ARG A 156 13.17 5.75 14.89
N MET A 157 13.71 5.78 13.67
CA MET A 157 13.65 6.96 12.79
C MET A 157 12.20 7.33 12.49
N MET A 158 11.37 6.37 12.07
CA MET A 158 9.96 6.62 11.76
C MET A 158 9.14 7.00 13.00
N ALA A 159 9.42 6.40 14.16
CA ALA A 159 8.78 6.80 15.42
C ALA A 159 9.09 8.27 15.77
N ARG A 160 10.36 8.68 15.64
CA ARG A 160 10.78 10.06 15.86
C ARG A 160 10.16 11.03 14.85
N ALA A 161 10.14 10.67 13.56
CA ALA A 161 9.50 11.47 12.52
C ALA A 161 8.00 11.71 12.82
N ARG A 162 7.28 10.67 13.28
CA ARG A 162 5.88 10.80 13.71
C ARG A 162 5.72 11.71 14.92
N GLN A 163 6.57 11.56 15.93
CA GLN A 163 6.55 12.43 17.13
C GLN A 163 6.80 13.91 16.78
N GLN A 164 7.57 14.16 15.72
CA GLN A 164 7.85 15.50 15.20
C GLN A 164 6.77 16.02 14.25
N GLY A 165 5.71 15.25 13.98
CA GLY A 165 4.63 15.62 13.05
C GLY A 165 4.98 15.49 11.57
N LEU A 166 6.19 15.03 11.23
CA LEU A 166 6.69 14.95 9.84
C LEU A 166 6.15 13.75 9.07
N ALA A 167 5.63 12.75 9.78
CA ALA A 167 5.10 11.51 9.19
C ALA A 167 3.76 11.13 9.85
N ALA A 168 3.00 12.12 10.31
CA ALA A 168 1.78 11.90 11.10
C ALA A 168 0.70 11.12 10.33
N ASP A 169 0.66 11.27 9.00
CA ASP A 169 -0.26 10.59 8.09
C ASP A 169 0.23 9.19 7.67
N LEU A 170 1.51 8.87 7.90
CA LEU A 170 2.11 7.55 7.66
C LEU A 170 1.88 6.62 8.86
N ILE A 171 0.60 6.32 9.10
CA ILE A 171 0.17 5.42 10.16
C ILE A 171 0.34 3.95 9.69
N THR A 172 0.73 3.05 10.59
CA THR A 172 0.97 1.65 10.23
C THR A 172 -0.33 0.98 9.74
N ARG A 173 -0.20 -0.02 8.85
CA ARG A 173 -1.34 -0.82 8.32
C ARG A 173 -2.26 -1.35 9.43
N GLU A 174 -1.69 -1.80 10.53
CA GLU A 174 -2.45 -2.26 11.72
C GLU A 174 -3.21 -1.13 12.41
N THR A 175 -2.67 0.09 12.41
CA THR A 175 -3.34 1.25 12.99
C THR A 175 -4.43 1.75 12.07
N TYR A 176 -4.19 1.77 10.76
CA TYR A 176 -5.23 2.06 9.77
C TYR A 176 -6.38 1.05 9.83
N ASN A 177 -6.09 -0.26 9.84
CA ASN A 177 -7.11 -1.30 9.94
C ASN A 177 -7.90 -1.20 11.26
N ARG A 178 -7.23 -0.88 12.38
CA ARG A 178 -7.93 -0.63 13.66
C ARG A 178 -8.82 0.60 13.60
N MET A 179 -8.35 1.70 13.01
CA MET A 179 -9.14 2.91 12.83
C MET A 179 -10.39 2.66 11.97
N GLN A 180 -10.25 1.94 10.85
CA GLN A 180 -11.37 1.55 9.99
C GLN A 180 -12.38 0.63 10.72
N GLN A 181 -11.89 -0.34 11.49
CA GLN A 181 -12.76 -1.19 12.32
C GLN A 181 -13.50 -0.39 13.39
N ASP A 182 -12.83 0.57 14.04
CA ASP A 182 -13.45 1.43 15.04
C ASP A 182 -14.46 2.40 14.42
N GLU A 183 -14.21 2.88 13.20
CA GLU A 183 -15.13 3.73 12.45
C GLU A 183 -16.38 2.95 11.99
N GLN A 184 -16.20 1.74 11.45
CA GLN A 184 -17.31 0.84 11.15
C GLN A 184 -18.14 0.49 12.38
N ARG A 185 -17.51 0.25 13.54
CA ARG A 185 -18.21 0.05 14.82
C ARG A 185 -19.00 1.26 15.26
N ARG A 186 -18.52 2.49 14.99
CA ARG A 186 -19.27 3.72 15.28
C ARG A 186 -20.47 3.90 14.36
N MET A 187 -20.34 3.52 13.08
CA MET A 187 -21.44 3.59 12.11
C MET A 187 -22.50 2.50 12.30
N THR A 188 -22.11 1.32 12.82
CA THR A 188 -23.01 0.17 13.04
C THR A 188 -23.46 0.02 14.50
N GLY A 189 -22.96 0.85 15.41
CA GLY A 189 -23.38 0.87 16.81
C GLY A 189 -24.82 1.39 16.95
N PRO A 190 -25.65 0.81 17.83
CA PRO A 190 -27.03 1.25 17.99
C PRO A 190 -27.07 2.73 18.39
N HIS A 191 -27.76 3.56 17.60
CA HIS A 191 -28.04 4.95 17.94
C HIS A 191 -28.78 5.00 19.28
N ARG A 192 -28.05 5.30 20.36
CA ARG A 192 -28.66 5.71 21.63
C ARG A 192 -29.23 7.12 21.42
N VAL A 193 -30.50 7.17 21.05
CA VAL A 193 -31.28 8.42 21.00
C VAL A 193 -31.29 9.00 22.42
N PRO A 194 -30.72 10.20 22.66
CA PRO A 194 -30.80 10.83 23.97
C PRO A 194 -32.23 11.38 24.14
N GLY A 195 -33.07 10.71 24.93
CA GLY A 195 -34.40 11.27 25.23
C GLY A 195 -35.46 10.34 25.82
N SER A 196 -35.28 9.02 25.85
CA SER A 196 -36.28 8.13 26.46
C SER A 196 -36.01 7.93 27.95
N SER A 197 -36.44 8.90 28.76
CA SER A 197 -36.63 8.67 30.20
C SER A 197 -37.66 7.54 30.41
N PRO A 198 -37.43 6.59 31.33
CA PRO A 198 -38.47 5.64 31.68
C PRO A 198 -39.54 6.38 32.49
N SER A 199 -40.72 6.53 31.91
CA SER A 199 -41.94 6.89 32.63
C SER A 199 -42.18 5.82 33.69
N ARG A 200 -41.98 6.18 34.97
CA ARG A 200 -42.47 5.42 36.11
C ARG A 200 -44.00 5.44 36.05
N SER A 201 -44.63 4.35 35.64
CA SER A 201 -46.05 4.10 35.90
C SER A 201 -46.19 3.17 37.09
N SER A 202 -46.94 3.68 38.07
CA SER A 202 -47.32 3.03 39.32
C SER A 202 -48.36 1.91 39.11
N GLY A 203 -48.16 0.77 39.79
CA GLY A 203 -49.20 -0.17 40.28
C GLY A 203 -50.06 -0.94 39.25
N PRO A 204 -50.73 -2.05 39.64
CA PRO A 204 -51.24 -2.31 40.99
C PRO A 204 -50.89 -3.67 41.61
N SER A 205 -51.20 -3.73 42.91
CA SER A 205 -51.13 -4.83 43.87
C SER A 205 -52.17 -5.93 43.61
N MET A 206 -51.71 -7.19 43.68
CA MET A 206 -52.43 -8.44 44.02
C MET A 206 -51.32 -9.34 44.62
N GLY A 207 -51.30 -9.85 45.85
CA GLY A 207 -52.35 -10.25 46.77
C GLY A 207 -52.04 -11.69 47.20
N MET A 208 -51.27 -11.87 48.27
CA MET A 208 -51.26 -12.97 49.27
C MET A 208 -50.20 -12.66 50.33
#